data_AF-A0AAD1MZE5-F1
#
_entry.id   AF-A0AAD1MZE5-F1
#
_cell.length_a   1.000
_cell.length_b   1.000
_cell.length_c   1.000
_cell.angle_alpha   90.00
_cell.angle_beta   90.00
_cell.angle_gamma   90.00
#
_symmetry.space_group_name_H-M   'P 1'
#
loop_
_entity.id
_entity.type
_entity.pdbx_description
1 polymer ?
#
loop_
_entity_poly.entity_id
_entity_poly.type
_entity_poly.pdbx_seq_one_letter_code
_entity_poly.pdbx_strand_id
1 'polypeptide(L)'
;MEMIRQLIAASGALIAVVASPLAPTALADDGQVVMLQSGKVRCAVSADNMDRGGGPMVVCELSNGQPWGMSPWETSKYNARLNLAIVRATGEHYWDRGRITGSDASAAGGLSVNDGQTYNLYGWTIHSDGFRTRITNDATRHGLLVTEGYVRQF
;
A
#
# COMPACT_ATOMS: atom_id res chain seq x y z
N MET A 1 -33.51 -11.85 66.09
CA MET A 1 -32.32 -11.59 66.91
C MET A 1 -31.13 -11.94 66.05
N GLU A 2 -30.22 -10.98 65.93
CA GLU A 2 -29.00 -10.94 65.12
C GLU A 2 -28.17 -12.22 65.08
N MET A 3 -27.47 -12.48 63.97
CA MET A 3 -25.99 -12.42 63.95
C MET A 3 -25.43 -12.74 62.55
N ILE A 4 -24.90 -11.70 61.91
CA ILE A 4 -23.84 -11.76 60.91
C ILE A 4 -22.51 -11.95 61.65
N ARG A 5 -21.63 -12.84 61.15
CA ARG A 5 -20.13 -12.90 61.21
C ARG A 5 -19.70 -14.38 61.00
N GLN A 6 -18.64 -14.79 60.29
CA GLN A 6 -17.56 -14.15 59.55
C GLN A 6 -16.83 -15.23 58.70
N LEU A 7 -16.38 -14.80 57.52
CA LEU A 7 -15.21 -15.20 56.69
C LEU A 7 -14.36 -16.42 57.10
N ILE A 8 -14.12 -17.36 56.17
CA ILE A 8 -12.78 -17.89 55.87
C ILE A 8 -12.65 -18.13 54.36
N ALA A 9 -11.71 -17.41 53.74
CA ALA A 9 -11.25 -17.62 52.38
C ALA A 9 -10.38 -18.89 52.30
N ALA A 10 -10.64 -19.76 51.33
CA ALA A 10 -9.73 -20.82 50.94
C ALA A 10 -9.43 -20.69 49.44
N SER A 11 -8.22 -20.19 49.17
CA SER A 11 -7.62 -20.05 47.85
C SER A 11 -7.50 -21.40 47.14
N GLY A 12 -8.20 -21.57 46.03
CA GLY A 12 -7.96 -22.63 45.05
C GLY A 12 -7.48 -22.00 43.75
N ALA A 13 -6.16 -21.89 43.58
CA ALA A 13 -5.54 -21.44 42.34
C ALA A 13 -5.81 -22.45 41.23
N LEU A 14 -6.79 -22.17 40.36
CA LEU A 14 -6.93 -22.83 39.07
C LEU A 14 -6.18 -21.98 38.04
N ILE A 15 -4.98 -22.44 37.68
CA ILE A 15 -4.24 -21.94 36.52
C ILE A 15 -5.05 -22.37 35.30
N ALA A 16 -5.96 -21.51 34.85
CA ALA A 16 -6.52 -21.61 33.52
C ALA A 16 -5.41 -21.25 32.54
N VAL A 17 -4.80 -22.26 31.92
CA VAL A 17 -4.00 -22.07 30.71
C VAL A 17 -4.97 -21.55 29.66
N VAL A 18 -5.04 -20.22 29.55
CA VAL A 18 -5.68 -19.57 28.41
C VAL A 18 -4.81 -19.93 27.22
N ALA A 19 -5.22 -20.95 26.48
CA ALA A 19 -4.75 -21.18 25.13
C ALA A 19 -5.04 -19.90 24.35
N SER A 20 -4.03 -19.04 24.24
CA SER A 20 -4.09 -17.87 23.39
C SER A 20 -4.36 -18.41 21.99
N PRO A 21 -5.50 -18.07 21.35
CA PRO A 21 -5.65 -18.42 19.95
C PRO A 21 -4.46 -17.75 19.26
N LEU A 22 -3.62 -18.55 18.62
CA LEU A 22 -2.54 -18.09 17.76
C LEU A 22 -3.15 -16.98 16.91
N ALA A 23 -2.80 -15.72 17.20
CA ALA A 23 -3.18 -14.63 16.36
C ALA A 23 -2.68 -15.01 14.97
N PRO A 24 -3.53 -14.94 13.93
CA PRO A 24 -3.04 -15.15 12.57
C PRO A 24 -1.82 -14.26 12.42
N THR A 25 -0.69 -14.85 12.01
CA THR A 25 0.47 -14.09 11.60
C THR A 25 -0.04 -13.05 10.62
N ALA A 26 0.02 -11.77 10.99
CA ALA A 26 -0.26 -10.70 10.06
C ALA A 26 0.69 -10.91 8.89
N LEU A 27 0.14 -11.38 7.77
CA LEU A 27 0.84 -11.28 6.49
C LEU A 27 1.19 -9.81 6.35
N ALA A 28 2.45 -9.51 6.06
CA ALA A 28 2.84 -8.17 5.66
C ALA A 28 1.89 -7.76 4.53
N ASP A 29 1.08 -6.73 4.77
CA ASP A 29 0.20 -6.18 3.76
C ASP A 29 1.09 -5.40 2.80
N ASP A 30 1.57 -6.06 1.74
CA ASP A 30 2.38 -5.46 0.67
C ASP A 30 1.64 -4.29 -0.02
N GLY A 31 0.35 -4.12 0.30
CA GLY A 31 -0.54 -3.08 -0.16
C GLY A 31 -1.59 -3.65 -1.09
N GLN A 32 -2.54 -2.79 -1.48
CA GLN A 32 -3.52 -3.10 -2.51
C GLN A 32 -2.95 -2.71 -3.87
N VAL A 33 -2.90 -3.65 -4.80
CA VAL A 33 -2.66 -3.33 -6.21
C VAL A 33 -3.93 -2.77 -6.83
N VAL A 34 -3.80 -1.61 -7.47
CA VAL A 34 -4.81 -0.95 -8.28
C VAL A 34 -4.40 -0.94 -9.75
N MET A 35 -5.36 -1.24 -10.62
CA MET A 35 -5.21 -1.23 -12.06
C MET A 35 -5.90 0.03 -12.60
N LEU A 36 -5.12 0.93 -13.17
CA LEU A 36 -5.59 2.20 -13.71
C LEU A 36 -5.67 2.11 -15.25
N GLN A 37 -6.49 2.97 -15.86
CA GLN A 37 -6.52 3.16 -17.32
C GLN A 37 -6.72 1.83 -18.08
N SER A 38 -7.76 1.09 -17.70
CA SER A 38 -8.06 -0.24 -18.28
C SER A 38 -6.90 -1.23 -18.16
N GLY A 39 -6.15 -1.13 -17.06
CA GLY A 39 -5.05 -2.03 -16.73
C GLY A 39 -3.70 -1.70 -17.37
N LYS A 40 -3.55 -0.55 -18.02
CA LYS A 40 -2.29 -0.12 -18.63
C LYS A 40 -1.25 0.32 -17.60
N VAL A 41 -1.71 0.82 -16.46
CA VAL A 41 -0.87 1.20 -15.33
C VAL A 41 -1.27 0.40 -14.11
N ARG A 42 -0.27 -0.03 -13.35
CA ARG A 42 -0.43 -0.70 -12.08
C ARG A 42 0.18 0.15 -10.99
N CYS A 43 -0.53 0.32 -9.88
CA CYS A 43 0.03 0.93 -8.69
C CYS A 43 -0.21 0.06 -7.46
N ALA A 44 0.78 -0.09 -6.58
CA ALA A 44 0.61 -0.64 -5.25
C ALA A 44 0.44 0.51 -4.26
N VAL A 45 -0.60 0.44 -3.43
CA VAL A 45 -0.93 1.44 -2.42
C VAL A 45 -0.85 0.78 -1.06
N SER A 46 -0.01 1.29 -0.17
CA SER A 46 0.23 0.69 1.15
C SER A 46 0.21 1.74 2.27
N ALA A 47 -0.23 1.30 3.45
CA ALA A 47 -0.11 2.06 4.69
C ALA A 47 1.31 2.01 5.28
N ASP A 48 2.05 0.93 5.01
CA ASP A 48 3.37 0.68 5.57
C ASP A 48 4.17 -0.31 4.68
N ASN A 49 4.89 0.20 3.69
CA ASN A 49 5.64 -0.66 2.77
C ASN A 49 7.04 -0.97 3.31
N MET A 50 7.17 -2.10 3.99
CA MET A 50 8.41 -2.49 4.69
C MET A 50 9.57 -2.80 3.73
N ASP A 51 9.29 -3.30 2.52
CA ASP A 51 10.30 -3.54 1.48
C ASP A 51 11.07 -2.28 1.07
N ARG A 52 10.46 -1.10 1.29
CA ARG A 52 11.04 0.21 0.95
C ARG A 52 11.23 1.08 2.17
N GLY A 53 11.53 0.47 3.32
CA GLY A 53 11.88 1.19 4.55
C GLY A 53 10.70 1.75 5.34
N GLY A 54 9.49 1.26 5.07
CA GLY A 54 8.28 1.54 5.85
C GLY A 54 7.58 2.86 5.50
N GLY A 55 6.42 3.03 6.10
CA GLY A 55 5.51 4.16 5.98
C GLY A 55 4.59 4.10 4.76
N PRO A 56 3.59 5.01 4.69
CA PRO A 56 2.61 5.00 3.62
C PRO A 56 3.23 5.48 2.32
N MET A 57 3.02 4.73 1.24
CA MET A 57 3.54 5.06 -0.08
C MET A 57 2.70 4.47 -1.21
N VAL A 58 2.93 5.01 -2.40
CA VAL A 58 2.37 4.53 -3.66
C VAL A 58 3.51 4.25 -4.62
N VAL A 59 3.50 3.06 -5.23
CA VAL A 59 4.47 2.63 -6.23
C VAL A 59 3.72 2.38 -7.52
N CYS A 60 4.11 3.00 -8.63
CA CYS A 60 3.45 2.83 -9.93
C CYS A 60 4.42 2.35 -11.02
N GLU A 61 3.94 1.45 -11.88
CA GLU A 61 4.63 0.95 -13.07
C GLU A 61 3.68 0.90 -14.28
N LEU A 62 4.24 0.94 -15.48
CA LEU A 62 3.50 0.51 -16.67
C LEU A 62 3.32 -1.01 -16.63
N SER A 63 2.11 -1.52 -16.88
CA SER A 63 1.81 -2.96 -16.80
C SER A 63 2.60 -3.81 -17.78
N ASN A 64 3.10 -3.21 -18.86
CA ASN A 64 3.97 -3.85 -19.85
C ASN A 64 5.45 -3.94 -19.40
N GLY A 65 5.78 -3.42 -18.21
CA GLY A 65 7.13 -3.39 -17.65
C GLY A 65 8.08 -2.38 -18.29
N GLN A 66 7.60 -1.55 -19.23
CA GLN A 66 8.42 -0.52 -19.83
C GLN A 66 8.67 0.63 -18.84
N PRO A 67 9.83 1.30 -18.93
CA PRO A 67 10.09 2.52 -18.18
C PRO A 67 9.17 3.66 -18.60
N TRP A 68 8.86 4.54 -17.65
CA TRP A 68 8.11 5.77 -17.92
C TRP A 68 8.88 6.70 -18.86
N GLY A 69 8.19 7.51 -19.67
CA GLY A 69 8.87 8.45 -20.59
C GLY A 69 9.91 9.35 -19.90
N MET A 70 9.65 9.70 -18.65
CA MET A 70 10.48 10.59 -17.81
C MET A 70 11.39 9.88 -16.79
N SER A 71 11.41 8.54 -16.77
CA SER A 71 12.28 7.82 -15.84
C SER A 71 13.76 7.96 -16.22
N PRO A 72 14.66 8.24 -15.27
CA PRO A 72 16.09 8.34 -15.54
C PRO A 72 16.72 6.96 -15.74
N TRP A 73 17.96 6.97 -16.24
CA TRP A 73 18.85 5.82 -16.16
C TRP A 73 19.47 5.75 -14.76
N GLU A 74 19.68 4.54 -14.26
CA GLU A 74 20.50 4.37 -13.06
C GLU A 74 21.96 4.74 -13.32
N THR A 75 22.70 5.08 -12.27
CA THR A 75 24.09 5.53 -12.34
C THR A 75 25.11 4.38 -12.26
N SER A 76 24.65 3.14 -12.26
CA SER A 76 25.50 1.94 -12.15
C SER A 76 26.30 1.69 -13.44
N LYS A 77 27.40 0.92 -13.34
CA LYS A 77 28.23 0.52 -14.50
C LYS A 77 27.42 -0.21 -15.59
N TYR A 78 26.42 -0.99 -15.18
CA TYR A 78 25.54 -1.74 -16.07
C TYR A 78 24.14 -1.15 -15.97
N ASN A 79 24.00 0.07 -16.48
CA ASN A 79 22.79 0.84 -16.25
C ASN A 79 21.56 0.21 -16.93
N ALA A 80 20.45 0.33 -16.22
CA ALA A 80 19.12 0.08 -16.73
C ALA A 80 18.28 1.34 -16.51
N ARG A 81 17.20 1.46 -17.29
CA ARG A 81 16.23 2.53 -17.11
C ARG A 81 15.30 2.15 -15.95
N LEU A 82 15.16 3.04 -14.98
CA LEU A 82 14.29 2.80 -13.82
C LEU A 82 12.83 2.78 -14.26
N ASN A 83 11.97 1.98 -13.64
CA ASN A 83 10.60 1.76 -14.13
C ASN A 83 9.52 1.95 -13.06
N LEU A 84 9.89 2.04 -11.79
CA LEU A 84 8.97 2.30 -10.69
C LEU A 84 9.01 3.79 -10.34
N ALA A 85 7.85 4.43 -10.34
CA ALA A 85 7.66 5.77 -9.77
C ALA A 85 7.10 5.62 -8.37
N ILE A 86 7.78 6.18 -7.38
CA ILE A 86 7.45 5.99 -5.96
C ILE A 86 7.19 7.35 -5.35
N VAL A 87 6.09 7.49 -4.62
CA VAL A 87 5.83 8.64 -3.75
C VAL A 87 5.53 8.17 -2.34
N ARG A 88 6.16 8.79 -1.35
CA ARG A 88 5.81 8.60 0.07
C ARG A 88 4.77 9.62 0.52
N ALA A 89 4.07 9.33 1.61
CA ALA A 89 3.19 10.31 2.25
C ALA A 89 3.93 11.62 2.62
N THR A 90 5.24 11.57 2.87
CA THR A 90 6.07 12.75 3.14
C THR A 90 6.26 13.68 1.92
N GLY A 91 5.82 13.27 0.73
CA GLY A 91 6.06 13.98 -0.52
C GLY A 91 7.40 13.66 -1.18
N GLU A 92 8.21 12.78 -0.58
CA GLU A 92 9.41 12.27 -1.24
C GLU A 92 9.00 11.46 -2.48
N HIS A 93 9.56 11.83 -3.64
CA HIS A 93 9.42 11.10 -4.88
C HIS A 93 10.76 10.66 -5.41
N TYR A 94 10.85 9.38 -5.80
CA TYR A 94 12.05 8.81 -6.38
C TYR A 94 11.70 7.69 -7.37
N TRP A 95 12.73 7.29 -8.10
CA TRP A 95 12.64 6.22 -9.09
C TRP A 95 13.38 5.00 -8.59
N ASP A 96 12.87 3.82 -8.92
CA ASP A 96 13.52 2.55 -8.61
C ASP A 96 13.34 1.55 -9.76
N ARG A 97 14.13 0.48 -9.73
CA ARG A 97 14.03 -0.63 -10.66
C ARG A 97 13.37 -1.81 -9.96
N GLY A 98 12.37 -2.40 -10.62
CA GLY A 98 11.78 -3.63 -10.11
C GLY A 98 10.47 -3.95 -10.78
N ARG A 99 9.63 -4.66 -10.04
CA ARG A 99 8.26 -4.97 -10.46
C ARG A 99 7.36 -4.95 -9.24
N ILE A 100 6.13 -4.50 -9.43
CA ILE A 100 5.08 -4.71 -8.44
C ILE A 100 4.72 -6.20 -8.45
N THR A 101 4.94 -6.87 -7.30
CA THR A 101 4.67 -8.29 -7.06
C THR A 101 3.48 -8.45 -6.10
N GLY A 102 2.82 -9.61 -6.10
CA GLY A 102 1.60 -9.87 -5.32
C GLY A 102 0.61 -10.74 -6.10
N SER A 103 -0.30 -11.44 -5.42
CA SER A 103 -1.34 -12.25 -6.07
C SER A 103 -2.31 -11.40 -6.91
N ASP A 104 -2.50 -10.15 -6.50
CA ASP A 104 -3.26 -9.11 -7.16
C ASP A 104 -2.44 -8.30 -8.17
N ALA A 105 -1.12 -8.53 -8.27
CA ALA A 105 -0.24 -7.86 -9.23
C ALA A 105 -0.45 -8.31 -10.68
N SER A 106 -1.39 -9.21 -10.96
CA SER A 106 -1.84 -9.47 -12.33
C SER A 106 -2.92 -8.47 -12.74
N ALA A 107 -3.06 -8.20 -14.04
CA ALA A 107 -4.12 -7.29 -14.53
C ALA A 107 -5.55 -7.77 -14.18
N ALA A 108 -5.72 -9.06 -13.93
CA ALA A 108 -6.98 -9.66 -13.49
C ALA A 108 -7.13 -9.75 -11.95
N GLY A 109 -6.05 -9.52 -11.21
CA GLY A 109 -6.02 -9.67 -9.75
C GLY A 109 -6.15 -8.36 -8.98
N GLY A 110 -5.78 -7.22 -9.58
CA GLY A 110 -5.80 -5.92 -8.92
C GLY A 110 -7.15 -5.20 -9.00
N LEU A 111 -7.42 -4.31 -8.05
CA LEU A 111 -8.61 -3.47 -8.03
C LEU A 111 -8.63 -2.53 -9.24
N SER A 112 -9.57 -2.72 -10.16
CA SER A 112 -9.68 -1.84 -11.33
C SER A 112 -10.37 -0.52 -10.98
N VAL A 113 -9.69 0.59 -11.26
CA VAL A 113 -10.19 1.94 -11.08
C VAL A 113 -10.58 2.50 -12.45
N ASN A 114 -11.88 2.51 -12.70
CA ASN A 114 -12.44 3.00 -13.95
C ASN A 114 -12.69 4.50 -13.90
N ASP A 115 -12.98 5.08 -15.06
CA ASP A 115 -13.26 6.50 -15.20
C ASP A 115 -14.39 6.97 -14.27
N GLY A 116 -14.24 8.16 -13.68
CA GLY A 116 -15.15 8.76 -12.71
C GLY A 116 -15.16 8.10 -11.33
N GLN A 117 -14.41 7.01 -11.11
CA GLN A 117 -14.39 6.32 -9.82
C GLN A 117 -13.41 6.96 -8.85
N THR A 118 -13.76 6.86 -7.57
CA THR A 118 -12.92 7.27 -6.44
C THR A 118 -12.84 6.14 -5.43
N TYR A 119 -11.63 5.86 -4.95
CA TYR A 119 -11.36 4.89 -3.89
C TYR A 119 -10.51 5.53 -2.79
N ASN A 120 -10.75 5.11 -1.55
CA ASN A 120 -9.94 5.48 -0.40
C ASN A 120 -9.25 4.22 0.13
N LEU A 121 -7.93 4.18 0.07
CA LEU A 121 -7.12 3.04 0.46
C LEU A 121 -5.96 3.52 1.32
N TYR A 122 -5.85 3.02 2.54
CA TYR A 122 -4.67 3.26 3.39
C TYR A 122 -4.29 4.75 3.60
N GLY A 123 -5.28 5.64 3.65
CA GLY A 123 -5.06 7.09 3.76
C GLY A 123 -4.66 7.76 2.44
N TRP A 124 -4.92 7.11 1.31
CA TRP A 124 -4.78 7.65 -0.04
C TRP A 124 -6.14 7.70 -0.75
N THR A 125 -6.50 8.87 -1.26
CA THR A 125 -7.59 9.04 -2.23
C THR A 125 -7.08 8.81 -3.65
N ILE A 126 -7.67 7.87 -4.36
CA ILE A 126 -7.43 7.58 -5.79
C ILE A 126 -8.67 8.03 -6.56
N HIS A 127 -8.52 9.02 -7.43
CA HIS A 127 -9.60 9.54 -8.25
C HIS A 127 -9.23 9.46 -9.73
N SER A 128 -10.06 8.81 -10.54
CA SER A 128 -9.87 8.73 -11.98
C SER A 128 -10.78 9.72 -12.72
N ASP A 129 -10.17 10.47 -13.64
CA ASP A 129 -10.77 11.52 -14.47
C ASP A 129 -10.25 11.36 -15.91
N GLY A 130 -11.02 10.66 -16.73
CA GLY A 130 -10.66 10.19 -18.06
C GLY A 130 -9.39 9.34 -18.04
N PHE A 131 -8.38 9.76 -18.80
CA PHE A 131 -7.08 9.09 -18.90
C PHE A 131 -6.09 9.49 -17.80
N ARG A 132 -6.55 10.23 -16.80
CA ARG A 132 -5.72 10.78 -15.74
C ARG A 132 -6.23 10.29 -14.39
N THR A 133 -5.34 9.73 -13.60
CA THR A 133 -5.64 9.35 -12.22
C THR A 133 -4.83 10.23 -11.29
N ARG A 134 -5.50 10.79 -10.29
CA ARG A 134 -4.85 11.51 -9.19
C ARG A 134 -4.88 10.63 -7.96
N ILE A 135 -3.71 10.33 -7.42
CA ILE A 135 -3.54 9.62 -6.16
C ILE A 135 -3.01 10.62 -5.15
N THR A 136 -3.69 10.82 -4.04
CA THR A 136 -3.39 11.89 -3.05
C THR A 136 -3.37 11.29 -1.66
N ASN A 137 -2.33 11.55 -0.87
CA ASN A 137 -2.34 11.24 0.54
C ASN A 137 -3.30 12.20 1.25
N ASP A 138 -4.21 11.65 2.05
CA ASP A 138 -5.30 12.44 2.65
C ASP A 138 -4.78 13.42 3.70
N ALA A 139 -3.72 13.04 4.43
CA ALA A 139 -3.13 13.84 5.48
C ALA A 139 -2.20 14.94 4.96
N THR A 140 -1.31 14.60 4.02
CA THR A 140 -0.26 15.53 3.57
C THR A 140 -0.55 16.23 2.26
N ARG A 141 -1.57 15.76 1.52
CA ARG A 141 -1.96 16.26 0.19
C ARG A 141 -0.92 16.06 -0.91
N HIS A 142 0.19 15.38 -0.61
CA HIS A 142 1.16 14.95 -1.61
C HIS A 142 0.65 13.75 -2.39
N GLY A 143 1.15 13.56 -3.62
CA GLY A 143 0.84 12.34 -4.34
C GLY A 143 1.29 12.34 -5.78
N LEU A 144 0.61 11.54 -6.61
CA LEU A 144 0.96 11.32 -8.00
C LEU A 144 -0.20 11.67 -8.94
N LEU A 145 0.14 12.34 -10.03
CA LEU A 145 -0.69 12.44 -11.21
C LEU A 145 -0.19 11.43 -12.24
N VAL A 146 -1.05 10.48 -12.60
CA VAL A 146 -0.70 9.30 -13.38
C VAL A 146 -1.51 9.27 -14.67
N THR A 147 -0.81 9.06 -15.79
CA THR A 147 -1.36 8.77 -17.13
C THR A 147 -0.62 7.56 -17.71
N GLU A 148 -0.92 7.10 -18.91
CA GLU A 148 -0.10 6.05 -19.57
C GLU A 148 1.26 6.62 -20.01
N GLY A 149 1.32 7.91 -20.35
CA GLY A 149 2.52 8.55 -20.91
C GLY A 149 3.48 9.15 -19.87
N TYR A 150 2.97 9.53 -18.70
CA TYR A 150 3.76 10.16 -17.65
C TYR A 150 3.20 9.91 -16.24
N VAL A 151 4.08 10.07 -15.27
CA VAL A 151 3.79 10.04 -13.83
C VAL A 151 4.59 11.15 -13.16
N ARG A 152 3.94 12.02 -12.39
CA ARG A 152 4.61 13.12 -11.70
C ARG A 152 4.04 13.36 -10.32
N GLN A 153 4.90 13.84 -9.41
CA GLN A 153 4.48 14.29 -8.09
C GLN A 153 3.76 15.65 -8.14
N PHE A 154 2.96 15.92 -7.09
CA PHE A 154 2.41 17.23 -6.76
C PHE A 154 2.34 17.44 -5.25
#